data_AF-A0A255SE67-F1
#
_entry.id   AF-A0A255SE67-F1
#
_cell.length_a   1.000
_cell.length_b   1.000
_cell.length_c   1.000
_cell.angle_alpha   90.00
_cell.angle_beta   90.00
_cell.angle_gamma   90.00
#
_symmetry.space_group_name_H-M   'P 1'
#
loop_
_entity.id
_entity.type
_entity.pdbx_description
1 polymer ?
#
loop_
_entity_poly.entity_id
_entity_poly.type
_entity_poly.pdbx_seq_one_letter_code
_entity_poly.pdbx_strand_id
1 'polypeptide(L)'
;MWYAKSVAFIDQPLYNYVQRGDSQSHLKVDDPWGGVAKAMKVKVTEMGLYPKFSNTINAFFLTASVASANCLTKNYPFTTYLKKVRECRCRLSETIDRDYPIDKENMSRKACIVGWMLQHEFYTPIWILAKAREKIG
;
A
#
# COMPACT_ATOMS: atom_id res chain seq x y z
N MET A 1 -0.34 -0.87 -16.67
CA MET A 1 -1.22 0.31 -16.93
C MET A 1 -0.62 1.32 -17.92
N TRP A 2 0.66 1.24 -18.30
CA TRP A 2 1.33 2.28 -19.10
C TRP A 2 0.84 2.43 -20.57
N TYR A 3 0.05 1.48 -21.07
CA TYR A 3 -0.40 1.42 -22.48
C TYR A 3 -1.93 1.33 -22.67
N ALA A 4 -2.72 1.53 -21.61
CA ALA A 4 -4.18 1.40 -21.71
C ALA A 4 -4.79 2.63 -22.41
N LYS A 5 -5.51 2.41 -23.52
CA LYS A 5 -6.16 3.48 -24.32
C LYS A 5 -7.50 3.96 -23.75
N SER A 6 -8.17 3.15 -22.94
CA SER A 6 -9.37 3.53 -22.18
C SER A 6 -9.51 2.66 -20.93
N VAL A 7 -10.17 3.18 -19.89
CA VAL A 7 -10.44 2.48 -18.63
C VAL A 7 -11.87 2.81 -18.23
N ALA A 8 -12.67 1.78 -17.94
CA ALA A 8 -14.03 1.91 -17.40
C ALA A 8 -14.22 0.88 -16.28
N PHE A 9 -15.12 1.18 -15.34
CA PHE A 9 -15.53 0.22 -14.32
C PHE A 9 -16.56 -0.75 -14.91
N ILE A 10 -16.44 -2.03 -14.56
CA ILE A 10 -17.39 -3.09 -14.92
C ILE A 10 -18.35 -3.32 -13.76
N ASP A 11 -19.61 -3.61 -14.05
CA ASP A 11 -20.66 -3.80 -13.03
C ASP A 11 -20.49 -5.10 -12.21
N GLN A 12 -19.76 -6.07 -12.74
CA GLN A 12 -19.51 -7.35 -12.08
C GLN A 12 -18.02 -7.73 -12.15
N PRO A 13 -17.45 -8.33 -11.09
CA PRO A 13 -16.04 -8.70 -11.09
C PRO A 13 -15.78 -9.89 -12.02
N LEU A 14 -14.99 -9.68 -13.07
CA LEU A 14 -14.48 -10.75 -13.93
C LEU A 14 -13.07 -11.15 -13.48
N TYR A 15 -12.93 -12.37 -12.94
CA TYR A 15 -11.65 -12.92 -12.51
C TYR A 15 -11.10 -13.91 -13.54
N ASN A 16 -10.20 -13.46 -14.41
CA ASN A 16 -9.30 -14.35 -15.17
C ASN A 16 -7.89 -14.21 -14.60
N TYR A 17 -7.47 -15.16 -13.76
CA TYR A 17 -6.17 -15.12 -13.12
C TYR A 17 -5.11 -15.75 -14.02
N VAL A 18 -4.29 -14.92 -14.67
CA VAL A 18 -3.14 -15.41 -15.46
C VAL A 18 -1.94 -15.55 -14.53
N GLN A 19 -1.64 -16.78 -14.10
CA GLN A 19 -0.36 -17.07 -13.44
C GLN A 19 0.77 -17.01 -14.48
N ARG A 20 1.68 -16.05 -14.37
CA ARG A 20 2.95 -16.05 -15.12
C ARG A 20 4.06 -16.60 -14.23
N GLY A 21 4.91 -17.47 -14.79
CA GLY A 21 6.02 -18.13 -14.08
C GLY A 21 7.07 -17.14 -13.52
N ASP A 22 7.28 -16.02 -14.21
CA ASP A 22 8.16 -14.93 -13.77
C ASP A 22 7.41 -13.93 -12.89
N SER A 23 6.76 -14.44 -11.85
CA SER A 23 5.96 -13.62 -10.93
C SER A 23 6.80 -12.49 -10.32
N GLN A 24 6.21 -11.29 -10.25
CA GLN A 24 6.77 -10.10 -9.59
C GLN A 24 7.15 -10.36 -8.11
N SER A 25 6.75 -11.50 -7.56
CA SER A 25 7.16 -12.01 -6.24
C SER A 25 8.65 -12.31 -6.09
N HIS A 26 9.40 -12.45 -7.19
CA HIS A 26 10.85 -12.70 -7.14
C HIS A 26 11.70 -11.41 -7.17
N LEU A 27 11.12 -10.28 -7.55
CA LEU A 27 11.80 -8.99 -7.50
C LEU A 27 11.71 -8.43 -6.08
N LYS A 28 12.87 -8.04 -5.52
CA LYS A 28 12.93 -7.26 -4.27
C LYS A 28 12.39 -5.85 -4.53
N VAL A 29 11.07 -5.73 -4.58
CA VAL A 29 10.38 -4.45 -4.74
C VAL A 29 10.05 -3.89 -3.37
N ASP A 30 10.60 -2.71 -3.06
CA ASP A 30 10.37 -2.02 -1.80
C ASP A 30 8.94 -1.48 -1.69
N ASP A 31 8.37 -1.05 -2.81
CA ASP A 31 7.02 -0.47 -2.89
C ASP A 31 6.23 -1.06 -4.06
N PRO A 32 5.51 -2.17 -3.85
CA PRO A 32 4.81 -2.87 -4.93
C PRO A 32 3.52 -2.18 -5.38
N TRP A 33 2.92 -1.32 -4.55
CA TRP A 33 1.56 -0.81 -4.76
C TRP A 33 1.45 0.72 -4.80
N GLY A 34 2.46 1.47 -4.35
CA GLY A 34 2.41 2.93 -4.27
C GLY A 34 2.19 3.60 -5.63
N GLY A 35 2.85 3.10 -6.67
CA GLY A 35 2.63 3.56 -8.05
C GLY A 35 1.20 3.32 -8.54
N VAL A 36 0.61 2.16 -8.19
CA VAL A 36 -0.78 1.81 -8.55
C VAL A 36 -1.77 2.70 -7.79
N ALA A 37 -1.56 2.92 -6.49
CA ALA A 37 -2.40 3.79 -5.67
C ALA A 37 -2.40 5.23 -6.20
N LYS A 38 -1.23 5.76 -6.60
CA LYS A 38 -1.11 7.08 -7.21
C LYS A 38 -1.87 7.18 -8.53
N ALA A 39 -1.71 6.20 -9.42
CA ALA A 39 -2.44 6.15 -10.69
C ALA A 39 -3.96 6.08 -10.48
N MET A 40 -4.40 5.32 -9.48
CA MET A 40 -5.83 5.22 -9.13
C MET A 40 -6.39 6.57 -8.66
N LYS A 41 -5.67 7.28 -7.77
CA LYS A 41 -6.07 8.64 -7.35
C LYS A 41 -6.27 9.55 -8.55
N VAL A 42 -5.28 9.61 -9.44
CA VAL A 42 -5.33 10.45 -10.66
C VAL A 42 -6.56 10.10 -11.50
N LYS A 43 -6.80 8.82 -11.79
CA LYS A 43 -7.92 8.40 -12.64
C LYS A 43 -9.28 8.71 -12.01
N VAL A 44 -9.45 8.45 -10.72
CA VAL A 44 -10.69 8.75 -10.01
C VAL A 44 -10.95 10.27 -9.97
N THR A 45 -9.90 11.09 -9.84
CA THR A 45 -10.00 12.55 -9.94
C THR A 45 -10.38 13.00 -11.35
N GLU A 46 -9.74 12.47 -12.40
CA GLU A 46 -10.06 12.79 -13.80
C GLU A 46 -11.53 12.45 -14.15
N MET A 47 -12.09 11.40 -13.53
CA MET A 47 -13.48 11.00 -13.71
C MET A 47 -14.48 11.83 -12.88
N GLY A 48 -14.02 12.79 -12.07
CA GLY A 48 -14.88 13.56 -11.16
C GLY A 48 -15.47 12.73 -10.01
N LEU A 49 -14.95 11.53 -9.75
CA LEU A 49 -15.45 10.60 -8.73
C LEU A 49 -14.69 10.67 -7.41
N TYR A 50 -13.68 11.53 -7.31
CA TYR A 50 -12.81 11.60 -6.14
C TYR A 50 -13.53 11.86 -4.81
N PRO A 51 -14.50 12.79 -4.70
CA PRO A 51 -15.23 12.98 -3.44
C PRO A 51 -15.97 11.72 -2.95
N LYS A 52 -16.36 10.84 -3.87
CA LYS A 52 -17.06 9.57 -3.54
C LYS A 52 -16.09 8.50 -3.03
N PHE A 53 -14.86 8.48 -3.53
CA PHE A 53 -13.89 7.40 -3.27
C PHE A 53 -12.67 7.85 -2.47
N SER A 54 -12.59 9.09 -2.02
CA SER A 54 -11.44 9.66 -1.30
C SER A 54 -11.08 8.84 -0.06
N ASN A 55 -12.06 8.39 0.73
CA ASN A 55 -11.82 7.55 1.91
C ASN A 55 -11.16 6.22 1.55
N THR A 56 -11.64 5.58 0.47
CA THR A 56 -11.11 4.31 -0.04
C THR A 56 -9.72 4.50 -0.67
N ILE A 57 -9.48 5.62 -1.35
CA ILE A 57 -8.15 5.97 -1.87
C ILE A 57 -7.15 6.17 -0.73
N ASN A 58 -7.54 6.86 0.34
CA ASN A 58 -6.72 7.01 1.55
C ASN A 58 -6.42 5.65 2.21
N ALA A 59 -7.42 4.77 2.32
CA ALA A 59 -7.24 3.40 2.79
C ALA A 59 -6.27 2.59 1.91
N PHE A 60 -6.34 2.79 0.59
CA PHE A 60 -5.44 2.12 -0.34
C PHE A 60 -4.00 2.61 -0.20
N PHE A 61 -3.75 3.92 -0.05
CA PHE A 61 -2.41 4.44 0.23
C PHE A 61 -1.83 3.91 1.55
N LEU A 62 -2.65 3.86 2.60
CA LEU A 62 -2.21 3.29 3.88
C LEU A 62 -1.86 1.81 3.72
N THR A 63 -2.69 1.04 3.03
CA THR A 63 -2.45 -0.38 2.75
C THR A 63 -1.20 -0.60 1.91
N ALA A 64 -0.98 0.20 0.85
CA ALA A 64 0.23 0.16 0.03
C ALA A 64 1.49 0.46 0.85
N SER A 65 1.40 1.40 1.79
CA SER A 65 2.51 1.74 2.69
C SER A 65 2.80 0.65 3.71
N VAL A 66 1.76 -0.03 4.23
CA VAL A 66 1.91 -1.22 5.08
C VAL A 66 2.60 -2.35 4.32
N ALA A 67 2.20 -2.60 3.07
CA ALA A 67 2.83 -3.59 2.21
C ALA A 67 4.31 -3.24 1.96
N SER A 68 4.60 -1.97 1.68
CA SER A 68 5.97 -1.47 1.50
C SER A 68 6.81 -1.64 2.75
N ALA A 69 6.32 -1.24 3.92
CA ALA A 69 7.00 -1.43 5.19
C ALA A 69 7.33 -2.91 5.44
N ASN A 70 6.40 -3.81 5.12
CA ASN A 70 6.62 -5.26 5.21
C ASN A 70 7.64 -5.76 4.17
N CYS A 71 7.73 -5.20 2.96
CA CYS A 71 8.81 -5.53 2.03
C CYS A 71 10.17 -5.05 2.55
N LEU A 72 10.22 -3.85 3.14
CA LEU A 72 11.45 -3.28 3.69
C LEU A 72 12.02 -4.12 4.84
N THR A 73 11.19 -4.71 5.70
CA THR A 73 11.68 -5.60 6.77
C THR A 73 12.34 -6.86 6.23
N LYS A 74 11.91 -7.33 5.05
CA LYS A 74 12.50 -8.49 4.35
C LYS A 74 13.78 -8.15 3.63
N ASN A 75 13.80 -7.00 2.96
CA ASN A 75 14.87 -6.62 2.06
C ASN A 75 16.11 -6.07 2.77
N TYR A 76 15.97 -5.50 3.98
CA TYR A 76 17.03 -4.74 4.62
C TYR A 76 17.28 -5.09 6.09
N PRO A 77 18.53 -4.91 6.57
CA PRO A 77 18.84 -4.91 7.99
C PRO A 77 18.17 -3.72 8.70
N PHE A 78 18.01 -3.85 10.02
CA PHE A 78 17.24 -2.90 10.86
C PHE A 78 17.63 -1.42 10.66
N THR A 79 18.93 -1.13 10.60
CA THR A 79 19.44 0.25 10.44
C THR A 79 19.02 0.88 9.12
N THR A 80 19.02 0.10 8.03
CA THR A 80 18.61 0.57 6.70
C THR A 80 17.08 0.61 6.57
N TYR A 81 16.40 -0.37 7.16
CA TYR A 81 14.95 -0.39 7.29
C TYR A 81 14.42 0.89 7.95
N LEU A 82 15.00 1.32 9.07
CA LEU A 82 14.55 2.52 9.79
C LEU A 82 14.62 3.79 8.92
N LYS A 83 15.63 3.92 8.07
CA LYS A 83 15.74 5.06 7.14
C LYS A 83 14.63 4.99 6.09
N LYS A 84 14.49 3.85 5.42
CA LYS A 84 13.53 3.66 4.32
C LYS A 84 12.06 3.68 4.77
N VAL A 85 11.75 3.17 5.97
CA VAL A 85 10.38 3.19 6.49
C VAL A 85 9.95 4.60 6.88
N ARG A 86 10.89 5.46 7.33
CA ARG A 86 10.62 6.89 7.53
C ARG A 86 10.32 7.58 6.21
N GLU A 87 11.11 7.32 5.17
CA GLU A 87 10.82 7.83 3.82
C GLU A 87 9.44 7.35 3.31
N CYS A 88 9.08 6.09 3.57
CA CYS A 88 7.76 5.56 3.27
C CYS A 88 6.65 6.32 4.01
N ARG A 89 6.84 6.62 5.29
CA ARG A 89 5.89 7.40 6.09
C ARG A 89 5.78 8.84 5.60
N CYS A 90 6.89 9.48 5.24
CA CYS A 90 6.87 10.84 4.67
C CYS A 90 6.04 10.86 3.38
N ARG A 91 6.32 9.94 2.44
CA ARG A 91 5.54 9.81 1.20
C ARG A 91 4.04 9.57 1.48
N LEU A 92 3.72 8.72 2.45
CA LEU A 92 2.33 8.51 2.87
C LEU A 92 1.68 9.80 3.39
N SER A 93 2.40 10.55 4.24
CA SER A 93 1.89 11.80 4.84
C SER A 93 1.69 12.94 3.83
N GLU A 94 2.46 12.93 2.73
CA GLU A 94 2.33 13.86 1.61
C GLU A 94 1.19 13.46 0.66
N THR A 95 0.89 12.16 0.57
CA THR A 95 -0.07 11.63 -0.42
C THR A 95 -1.48 11.50 0.13
N ILE A 96 -1.62 11.21 1.44
CA ILE A 96 -2.92 11.16 2.11
C ILE A 96 -3.59 12.52 2.05
N ASP A 97 -4.86 12.49 1.67
CA ASP A 97 -5.73 13.65 1.71
C ASP A 97 -6.29 13.81 3.13
N ARG A 98 -5.95 14.91 3.81
CA ARG A 98 -6.33 15.14 5.21
C ARG A 98 -7.77 15.61 5.38
N ASP A 99 -8.41 16.02 4.29
CA ASP A 99 -9.81 16.46 4.31
C ASP A 99 -10.78 15.27 4.36
N TYR A 100 -10.27 14.05 4.13
CA TYR A 100 -11.06 12.83 4.09
C TYR A 100 -10.53 11.77 5.08
N PRO A 101 -11.40 11.04 5.79
CA PRO A 101 -10.98 9.96 6.67
C PRO A 101 -10.40 8.77 5.89
N ILE A 102 -9.85 7.80 6.63
CA ILE A 102 -9.39 6.52 6.07
C ILE A 102 -10.51 5.50 6.23
N ASP A 103 -10.93 4.87 5.14
CA ASP A 103 -11.90 3.76 5.15
C ASP A 103 -11.30 2.50 5.79
N LYS A 104 -11.43 2.39 7.11
CA LYS A 104 -10.90 1.25 7.90
C LYS A 104 -11.78 0.01 7.80
N GLU A 105 -13.04 0.14 7.38
CA GLU A 105 -13.99 -0.97 7.31
C GLU A 105 -13.60 -1.96 6.21
N ASN A 106 -13.11 -1.43 5.09
CA ASN A 106 -12.67 -2.23 3.95
C ASN A 106 -11.17 -2.64 4.01
N MET A 107 -10.48 -2.30 5.09
CA MET A 107 -9.08 -2.69 5.31
C MET A 107 -8.97 -3.99 6.10
N SER A 108 -7.98 -4.82 5.76
CA SER A 108 -7.65 -5.98 6.59
C SER A 108 -7.26 -5.55 8.01
N ARG A 109 -7.64 -6.33 9.03
CA ARG A 109 -7.32 -6.04 10.44
C ARG A 109 -5.82 -5.81 10.68
N LYS A 110 -4.97 -6.56 9.98
CA LYS A 110 -3.51 -6.37 9.99
C LYS A 110 -3.11 -5.01 9.43
N ALA A 111 -3.66 -4.62 8.29
CA ALA A 111 -3.38 -3.32 7.69
C ALA A 111 -3.86 -2.16 8.58
N CYS A 112 -4.96 -2.31 9.30
CA CYS A 112 -5.41 -1.32 10.28
C CYS A 112 -4.40 -1.15 11.42
N ILE A 113 -3.96 -2.26 12.03
CA ILE A 113 -3.03 -2.23 13.17
C ILE A 113 -1.65 -1.70 12.74
N VAL A 114 -1.07 -2.29 11.69
CA VAL A 114 0.27 -1.90 11.20
C VAL A 114 0.24 -0.50 10.59
N GLY A 115 -0.85 -0.15 9.90
CA GLY A 115 -1.05 1.20 9.36
C GLY A 115 -1.09 2.25 10.45
N TRP A 116 -1.83 2.00 11.53
CA TRP A 116 -1.83 2.87 12.71
C TRP A 116 -0.42 2.98 13.33
N MET A 117 0.29 1.88 13.51
CA MET A 117 1.67 1.89 13.99
C MET A 117 2.60 2.73 13.09
N LEU A 118 2.44 2.62 11.78
CA LEU A 118 3.24 3.35 10.79
C LEU A 118 2.97 4.86 10.86
N GLN A 119 1.72 5.27 11.04
CA GLN A 119 1.33 6.67 11.18
C GLN A 119 1.88 7.32 12.47
N HIS A 120 1.98 6.54 13.55
CA HIS A 120 2.49 6.96 14.86
C HIS A 120 3.98 6.63 15.08
N GLU A 121 4.74 6.33 14.01
CA GLU A 121 6.19 6.16 14.05
C GLU A 121 6.69 4.95 14.88
N PHE A 122 5.83 3.97 15.16
CA PHE A 122 6.17 2.73 15.86
C PHE A 122 6.89 1.72 14.94
N TYR A 123 8.03 2.12 14.36
CA TYR A 123 8.74 1.32 13.35
C TYR A 123 9.41 0.06 13.91
N THR A 124 9.94 0.11 15.13
CA THR A 124 10.65 -1.01 15.77
C THR A 124 9.70 -2.19 16.03
N PRO A 125 8.51 -1.99 16.64
CA PRO A 125 7.51 -3.06 16.76
C PRO A 125 7.14 -3.69 15.41
N ILE A 126 6.96 -2.89 14.36
CA ILE A 126 6.63 -3.40 13.02
C ILE A 126 7.72 -4.36 12.51
N TRP A 127 8.99 -4.00 12.70
CA TRP A 127 10.11 -4.84 12.29
C TRP A 127 10.19 -6.15 13.08
N ILE A 128 10.04 -6.08 14.41
CA ILE A 128 10.07 -7.25 15.29
C ILE A 128 8.94 -8.22 14.93
N LEU A 129 7.70 -7.72 14.80
CA LEU A 129 6.54 -8.53 14.45
C LEU A 129 6.70 -9.20 13.08
N ALA A 130 7.25 -8.48 12.10
CA ALA A 130 7.52 -9.04 10.78
C ALA A 130 8.57 -10.16 10.85
N LYS A 131 9.66 -9.97 11.60
CA LYS A 131 10.73 -10.97 11.75
C LYS A 131 10.33 -12.18 12.60
N ALA A 132 9.54 -11.97 13.65
CA ALA A 132 9.00 -13.07 14.44
C ALA A 132 8.11 -13.97 13.58
N ARG A 133 7.29 -13.38 12.72
CA ARG A 133 6.44 -14.13 11.78
C ARG A 133 7.25 -14.97 10.79
N GLU A 134 8.40 -14.48 10.31
CA GLU A 134 9.29 -15.25 9.41
C GLU A 134 9.97 -16.43 10.10
N LYS A 135 10.07 -16.44 11.44
CA LYS A 135 10.66 -17.55 12.20
C LYS A 135 9.65 -18.59 12.66
N ILE A 136 8.37 -18.22 12.73
CA ILE A 136 7.27 -19.07 13.23
C ILE A 136 6.52 -19.76 12.07
N GLY A 137 6.59 -19.20 10.85
CA GLY A 137 6.07 -19.82 9.63
C GLY A 137 7.17 -20.48 8.82
#